data_AF-A0A1G3Y592-F1
#
_entry.id   AF-A0A1G3Y592-F1
#
_cell.length_a   1.000
_cell.length_b   1.000
_cell.length_c   1.000
_cell.angle_alpha   90.00
_cell.angle_beta   90.00
_cell.angle_gamma   90.00
#
_symmetry.space_group_name_H-M   'P 1'
#
loop_
_entity.id
_entity.type
_entity.pdbx_description
1 polymer ?
#
loop_
_entity_poly.entity_id
_entity_poly.type
_entity_poly.pdbx_seq_one_letter_code
_entity_poly.pdbx_strand_id
1 'polypeptide(L)' 'MKQNVTLRLDKDLIKKGKVIASKKETSLNRLLSDFLKQIVEEDDYYEQCKRKALNILKKGYHLGGKITYTREELHER' A
#
# COMPACT_ATOMS: atom_id res chain seq x y z
N MET A 1 -15.94 -4.31 -16.18
CA MET A 1 -17.39 -4.07 -15.95
C MET A 1 -17.56 -3.44 -14.57
N LYS A 2 -18.53 -2.54 -14.39
CA LYS A 2 -18.87 -1.99 -13.06
C LYS A 2 -20.08 -2.73 -12.52
N GLN A 3 -20.12 -2.97 -11.21
CA GLN A 3 -21.25 -3.61 -10.51
C GLN A 3 -21.76 -2.66 -9.43
N ASN A 4 -23.08 -2.66 -9.20
CA ASN A 4 -23.71 -1.85 -8.17
C ASN A 4 -23.67 -2.60 -6.84
N VAL A 5 -23.31 -1.90 -5.77
CA VAL A 5 -23.28 -2.42 -4.40
C VAL A 5 -24.20 -1.56 -3.53
N THR A 6 -25.10 -2.20 -2.78
CA THR A 6 -25.99 -1.52 -1.82
C THR A 6 -25.37 -1.58 -0.44
N LEU A 7 -25.17 -0.43 0.20
CA LEU A 7 -24.62 -0.32 1.54
C LEU A 7 -25.65 0.29 2.49
N ARG A 8 -25.73 -0.24 3.71
CA ARG A 8 -26.47 0.38 4.82
C ARG A 8 -25.48 1.18 5.63
N LEU A 9 -25.70 2.49 5.74
CA LEU A 9 -24.84 3.43 6.47
C LEU A 9 -25.72 4.31 7.35
N ASP A 10 -25.14 4.83 8.43
CA ASP A 10 -25.83 5.77 9.31
C ASP A 10 -26.23 7.05 8.57
N LYS A 11 -27.43 7.55 8.86
CA LYS A 11 -27.94 8.78 8.21
C LYS A 11 -27.01 9.97 8.41
N ASP A 12 -26.41 10.10 9.59
CA ASP A 12 -25.47 11.18 9.90
C ASP A 12 -24.19 11.06 9.07
N LEU A 13 -23.68 9.83 8.90
CA LEU A 13 -22.52 9.55 8.08
C LEU A 13 -22.76 9.90 6.61
N ILE A 14 -23.93 9.56 6.06
CA ILE A 14 -24.31 9.93 4.70
C ILE A 14 -24.35 11.46 4.55
N LYS A 15 -24.91 12.18 5.53
CA LYS A 15 -25.02 13.65 5.50
C LYS A 15 -23.62 14.29 5.51
N LYS A 16 -22.75 13.90 6.44
CA LYS A 16 -21.37 14.40 6.53
C LYS A 16 -20.56 14.04 5.29
N GLY A 17 -20.70 12.80 4.80
CA GLY A 17 -20.04 12.33 3.60
C GLY A 17 -20.42 13.15 2.36
N LYS A 18 -21.71 13.49 2.19
CA LYS A 18 -22.15 14.37 1.10
C LYS A 18 -21.51 15.76 1.18
N VAL A 19 -21.45 16.36 2.37
CA VAL A 19 -20.79 17.67 2.56
C VAL A 19 -19.31 17.60 2.15
N ILE A 20 -18.60 16.54 2.56
CA ILE A 20 -17.19 16.34 2.20
C ILE A 20 -17.04 16.14 0.69
N ALA A 21 -17.90 15.33 0.08
CA ALA A 21 -17.89 15.08 -1.35
C ALA A 21 -18.12 16.38 -2.14
N SER A 22 -19.10 17.20 -1.76
CA SER A 22 -19.35 18.50 -2.37
C SER A 22 -18.16 19.46 -2.23
N LYS A 23 -17.51 19.52 -1.06
CA LYS A 23 -16.29 20.32 -0.85
C LYS A 23 -15.12 19.90 -1.73
N LYS A 24 -15.08 18.63 -2.14
CA LYS A 24 -14.06 18.04 -3.01
C LYS A 24 -14.53 17.95 -4.48
N GLU A 25 -15.62 18.63 -4.84
CA GLU A 25 -16.20 18.62 -6.19
C GLU A 25 -16.45 17.19 -6.73
N THR A 26 -16.85 16.28 -5.84
CA THR A 26 -17.09 14.88 -6.15
C THR A 26 -18.43 14.39 -5.60
N SER A 27 -18.80 13.15 -5.93
CA SER A 27 -20.00 12.50 -5.41
C SER A 27 -19.68 11.54 -4.27
N LEU A 28 -20.67 11.23 -3.43
CA LEU A 28 -20.50 10.26 -2.34
C LEU A 28 -20.07 8.88 -2.88
N ASN A 29 -20.69 8.42 -3.98
CA ASN A 29 -20.32 7.14 -4.60
C ASN A 29 -18.89 7.15 -5.14
N ARG A 30 -18.46 8.26 -5.75
CA ARG A 30 -17.09 8.39 -6.23
C ARG A 30 -16.10 8.40 -5.07
N LEU A 31 -16.38 9.16 -4.01
CA LEU A 31 -15.56 9.18 -2.79
C LEU A 31 -15.40 7.77 -2.18
N LEU A 32 -16.48 6.99 -2.10
CA LEU A 32 -16.45 5.61 -1.61
C LEU A 32 -15.67 4.68 -2.54
N SER A 33 -15.82 4.84 -3.85
CA SER A 33 -15.10 4.04 -4.85
C SER A 33 -13.61 4.32 -4.79
N ASP A 34 -13.21 5.59 -4.68
CA ASP A 34 -11.82 6.02 -4.60
C ASP A 34 -11.18 5.53 -3.29
N PHE A 35 -11.91 5.58 -2.17
CA PHE A 35 -11.44 5.03 -0.89
C PHE A 35 -11.25 3.51 -0.95
N LEU A 36 -12.20 2.78 -1.53
CA LEU A 36 -12.07 1.32 -1.70
C LEU A 36 -10.88 0.98 -2.60
N LYS A 37 -10.69 1.74 -3.68
CA LYS A 37 -9.54 1.59 -4.57
C LYS A 37 -8.22 1.81 -3.84
N GLN A 38 -8.13 2.85 -3.00
CA GLN A 38 -6.94 3.12 -2.21
C GLN A 38 -6.61 1.93 -1.28
N ILE A 39 -7.59 1.37 -0.57
CA ILE A 39 -7.37 0.21 0.31
C ILE A 39 -6.81 -0.97 -0.47
N VAL A 40 -7.39 -1.29 -1.63
CA VAL A 40 -6.93 -2.41 -2.47
C VAL A 40 -5.52 -2.15 -3.01
N GLU A 41 -5.24 -0.93 -3.48
CA GLU A 41 -3.92 -0.56 -3.99
C GLU A 41 -2.84 -0.63 -2.90
N GLU A 42 -3.16 -0.22 -1.67
CA GLU A 42 -2.24 -0.31 -0.54
C GLU A 42 -1.90 -1.77 -0.19
N ASP A 43 -2.89 -2.66 -0.17
CA ASP A 43 -2.69 -4.09 0.08
C ASP A 43 -1.87 -4.77 -1.03
N ASP A 44 -2.24 -4.51 -2.29
CA ASP A 44 -1.52 -5.03 -3.46
C ASP A 44 -0.06 -4.52 -3.50
N TYR A 45 0.15 -3.25 -3.16
CA TYR A 45 1.49 -2.66 -3.12
C TYR A 45 2.34 -3.33 -2.03
N TYR A 46 1.79 -3.54 -0.84
CA TYR A 46 2.48 -4.20 0.25
C TYR A 46 2.93 -5.62 -0.15
N GLU A 47 2.03 -6.44 -0.66
CA GLU A 47 2.37 -7.82 -1.05
C GLU A 47 3.37 -7.86 -2.22
N GLN A 48 3.29 -6.93 -3.17
CA GLN A 48 4.30 -6.79 -4.23
C GLN A 48 5.68 -6.44 -3.68
N CYS A 49 5.77 -5.46 -2.78
CA CYS A 49 7.02 -5.06 -2.14
C CYS A 49 7.62 -6.19 -1.31
N LYS A 50 6.81 -6.88 -0.51
CA LYS A 50 7.21 -8.06 0.26
C LYS A 50 7.78 -9.16 -0.62
N ARG A 51 7.11 -9.50 -1.73
CA ARG A 51 7.62 -10.48 -2.70
C ARG A 51 8.96 -10.07 -3.29
N LYS A 52 9.12 -8.79 -3.68
CA LYS A 52 10.39 -8.26 -4.19
C LYS A 52 11.50 -8.35 -3.15
N ALA A 53 11.23 -7.94 -1.91
CA ALA A 53 12.20 -7.99 -0.81
C ALA A 53 12.65 -9.43 -0.51
N LEU A 54 11.73 -10.38 -0.45
CA LEU A 54 12.07 -11.80 -0.25
C LEU A 54 12.92 -12.37 -1.39
N ASN A 55 12.64 -11.98 -2.64
CA ASN A 55 13.47 -12.40 -3.78
C ASN A 55 14.87 -11.80 -3.72
N ILE A 56 15.01 -10.54 -3.30
CA ILE A 56 16.30 -9.90 -3.07
C ILE A 56 17.09 -10.65 -2.00
N LEU A 57 16.47 -10.96 -0.86
CA LEU A 57 17.12 -11.69 0.22
C LEU A 57 17.58 -13.09 -0.21
N LYS A 58 16.74 -13.81 -0.96
CA LYS A 58 17.09 -15.15 -1.48
C LYS A 58 18.23 -15.11 -2.49
N LYS A 59 18.26 -14.12 -3.37
CA LYS A 59 19.31 -13.98 -4.38
C LYS A 59 20.62 -13.44 -3.78
N GLY A 60 20.51 -12.56 -2.80
CA GLY A 60 21.61 -11.75 -2.31
C GLY A 60 22.06 -10.70 -3.33
N TYR A 61 22.90 -9.78 -2.89
CA TYR A 61 23.56 -8.81 -3.77
C TYR A 61 25.00 -9.23 -4.01
N HIS A 62 25.45 -9.16 -5.27
CA HIS A 62 26.88 -9.16 -5.56
C HIS A 62 27.37 -7.72 -5.44
N LEU A 63 27.78 -7.33 -4.23
CA LEU A 63 28.23 -5.96 -3.91
C LEU A 63 29.60 -5.61 -4.52
N GLY A 64 30.14 -6.47 -5.40
CA GLY A 64 31.47 -6.32 -5.98
C GLY A 64 32.60 -6.51 -4.95
N GLY A 65 33.84 -6.39 -5.43
CA GLY A 65 35.05 -6.55 -4.60
C GLY A 65 35.43 -8.00 -4.30
N LYS A 66 36.59 -8.17 -3.67
CA LYS A 66 37.05 -9.44 -3.08
C LYS A 66 36.90 -9.32 -1.57
N ILE A 67 36.26 -10.29 -0.94
CA ILE A 67 36.27 -10.42 0.52
C ILE A 67 37.68 -10.83 0.91
N THR A 68 38.43 -9.91 1.52
CA THR A 68 39.82 -10.13 1.99
C THR A 68 39.93 -10.20 3.51
N TYR A 69 38.82 -10.05 4.22
CA TYR A 69 38.77 -9.98 5.69
C TYR A 69 37.78 -11.00 6.26
N THR A 70 38.03 -11.45 7.48
CA THR A 70 37.08 -12.26 8.26
C THR A 70 36.12 -11.38 9.06
N ARG A 71 35.04 -11.97 9.59
CA ARG A 71 34.05 -11.23 10.40
C ARG A 71 34.68 -10.74 11.70
N GLU A 72 35.54 -11.57 12.28
CA GLU A 72 36.25 -11.33 13.53
C GLU A 72 37.19 -10.13 13.40
N GLU A 73 37.94 -10.04 12.28
CA GLU A 73 38.83 -8.91 11.97
C GLU A 73 38.10 -7.56 11.85
N LEU A 74 36.81 -7.56 11.47
CA LEU A 74 36.00 -6.35 11.38
C LEU A 74 35.38 -5.94 12.73
N HIS A 75 35.17 -6.89 13.63
CA HIS A 75 34.49 -6.65 14.92
C HIS A 75 35.44 -6.07 15.99
N GLU A 76 36.74 -6.28 15.86
CA GLU A 76 37.76 -5.78 16.82
C GLU A 76 38.21 -4.33 16.56
N ARG A 77 37.53 -3.58 15.69
CA ARG A 77 37.81 -2.16 15.41
C ARG A 77 36.92 -1.18 16.15
#